data_AF-A0A0E9XM71-F1
#
_entry.id   AF-A0A0E9XM71-F1
#
_cell.length_a   1.000
_cell.length_b   1.000
_cell.length_c   1.000
_cell.angle_alpha   90.00
_cell.angle_beta   90.00
_cell.angle_gamma   90.00
#
_symmetry.space_group_name_H-M   'P 1'
#
loop_
_entity.id
_entity.type
_entity.pdbx_description
1 polymer ?
#
loop_
_entity_poly.entity_id
_entity_poly.type
_entity_poly.pdbx_seq_one_letter_code
_entity_poly.pdbx_strand_id
1 'polypeptide(L)' 'MIKKSKYGEVLRSDLESRRTTAQVKFDMKYHIHDIIGADLVECIPTTSGTLLRFTET' A
#
# COMPACT_ATOMS: atom_id res chain seq x y z
N MET A 1 -7.10 -3.56 0.65
CA MET A 1 -5.91 -4.44 0.74
C MET A 1 -4.80 -3.85 1.60
N ILE A 2 -5.11 -2.91 2.51
CA ILE A 2 -4.23 -2.50 3.63
C ILE A 2 -5.05 -2.60 4.93
N LYS A 3 -6.31 -2.14 4.92
CA LYS A 3 -7.35 -2.39 5.94
C LYS A 3 -7.61 -3.86 6.34
N LYS A 4 -7.29 -4.82 5.46
CA LYS A 4 -7.44 -6.27 5.73
C LYS A 4 -6.14 -6.92 6.22
N SER A 5 -5.03 -6.19 6.17
CA SER A 5 -3.74 -6.67 6.66
C SER A 5 -3.73 -6.59 8.19
N LYS A 6 -2.92 -7.44 8.81
CA LYS A 6 -2.77 -7.45 10.27
C LYS A 6 -2.32 -6.06 10.71
N TYR A 7 -3.05 -5.45 11.65
CA TYR A 7 -2.82 -4.08 12.16
C TYR A 7 -3.04 -2.93 11.16
N GLY A 8 -3.70 -3.19 10.02
CA GLY A 8 -3.95 -2.14 9.04
C GLY A 8 -2.67 -1.59 8.39
N GLU A 9 -1.57 -2.35 8.45
CA GLU A 9 -0.28 -1.96 7.91
C GLU A 9 0.26 -3.01 6.93
N VAL A 10 0.98 -2.56 5.91
CA VAL A 10 1.61 -3.44 4.92
C VAL A 10 2.93 -2.85 4.45
N LEU A 11 3.92 -3.70 4.20
CA LEU A 11 5.14 -3.26 3.53
C LEU A 11 4.82 -2.87 2.09
N ARG A 12 5.32 -1.71 1.66
CA ARG A 12 5.20 -1.24 0.28
C ARG A 12 5.72 -2.30 -0.70
N SER A 13 6.84 -2.95 -0.40
CA SER A 13 7.41 -4.01 -1.21
C SER A 13 6.52 -5.26 -1.30
N ASP A 14 5.80 -5.62 -0.24
CA ASP A 14 4.81 -6.72 -0.26
C ASP A 14 3.63 -6.36 -1.16
N LEU A 15 3.17 -5.11 -1.06
CA LEU A 15 2.05 -4.61 -1.85
C LEU A 15 2.42 -4.49 -3.34
N GLU A 16 3.62 -4.03 -3.67
CA GLU A 16 4.16 -3.99 -5.04
C GLU A 16 4.41 -5.40 -5.60
N SER A 17 4.75 -6.37 -4.75
CA SER A 17 4.99 -7.76 -5.18
C SER A 17 3.70 -8.56 -5.43
N ARG A 18 2.55 -8.09 -4.92
CA ARG A 18 1.26 -8.75 -5.18
C ARG A 18 0.83 -8.46 -6.62
N ARG A 19 0.77 -9.51 -7.45
CA ARG A 19 0.20 -9.41 -8.80
C ARG A 19 -1.22 -8.84 -8.72
N THR A 20 -1.45 -7.72 -9.39
CA THR A 20 -2.78 -7.17 -9.63
C THR A 20 -3.62 -8.17 -10.40
N THR A 21 -4.87 -8.36 -9.96
CA THR A 21 -5.84 -9.17 -10.70
C THR A 21 -6.08 -8.53 -12.07
N ALA A 22 -6.18 -9.33 -13.13
CA ALA A 22 -6.25 -8.89 -14.53
C ALA A 22 -7.41 -7.93 -14.89
N GLN A 23 -8.23 -7.51 -13.92
CA GLN A 23 -9.28 -6.50 -14.06
C GLN A 23 -8.78 -5.05 -13.94
N VAL A 24 -7.61 -4.81 -13.35
CA VAL A 24 -7.05 -3.45 -13.22
C VAL A 24 -6.12 -3.16 -14.39
N LYS A 25 -6.44 -2.09 -15.14
CA LYS A 25 -5.69 -1.63 -16.33
C LYS A 25 -4.27 -1.13 -16.01
N PHE A 26 -4.00 -0.81 -14.74
CA PHE A 26 -2.74 -0.25 -14.28
C PHE A 26 -2.05 -1.16 -13.26
N ASP A 27 -0.71 -1.13 -13.28
CA ASP A 27 0.12 -1.87 -12.34
C ASP A 27 -0.11 -1.41 -10.90
N MET A 28 0.12 -2.31 -9.93
CA MET A 28 -0.11 -2.04 -8.50
C MET A 28 0.63 -0.79 -8.00
N LYS A 29 1.79 -0.48 -8.60
CA LYS A 29 2.57 0.74 -8.31
C LYS A 29 1.77 2.03 -8.47
N TYR A 30 0.93 2.12 -9.49
CA TYR A 30 0.13 3.33 -9.73
C TYR A 30 -0.93 3.51 -8.66
N HIS A 31 -1.56 2.41 -8.22
CA HIS A 31 -2.52 2.48 -7.11
C HIS A 31 -1.85 2.82 -5.79
N ILE A 32 -0.64 2.35 -5.55
CA ILE A 32 0.13 2.74 -4.36
C ILE A 32 0.41 4.24 -4.38
N HIS A 33 0.82 4.79 -5.53
CA HIS A 33 1.05 6.24 -5.67
C HIS A 33 -0.24 7.06 -5.51
N ASP A 34 -1.36 6.58 -6.02
CA ASP A 34 -2.67 7.22 -5.85
C ASP A 34 -3.09 7.24 -4.38
N ILE A 35 -2.96 6.12 -3.66
CA ILE A 35 -3.30 6.01 -2.24
C ILE A 35 -2.38 6.90 -1.37
N ILE A 36 -1.10 6.97 -1.70
CA ILE A 36 -0.14 7.87 -1.01
C ILE A 36 -0.48 9.34 -1.32
N GLY A 37 -0.76 9.67 -2.59
CA GLY A 37 -1.09 11.03 -3.01
C GLY A 37 -2.44 11.51 -2.47
N ALA A 38 -3.37 10.60 -2.20
CA ALA A 38 -4.66 10.86 -1.57
C ALA A 38 -4.60 10.94 -0.03
N ASP A 39 -3.39 10.87 0.57
CA ASP A 39 -3.16 10.92 2.02
C ASP A 39 -3.94 9.84 2.81
N LEU A 40 -4.30 8.73 2.16
CA LEU A 40 -5.08 7.64 2.75
C LEU A 40 -4.20 6.66 3.56
N VAL A 41 -2.88 6.81 3.48
CA VAL A 41 -1.90 5.98 4.19
C VAL A 41 -0.75 6.81 4.72
N GLU A 42 -0.30 6.47 5.92
CA GLU A 42 0.93 6.98 6.50
C GLU A 42 2.12 6.13 6.04
N CYS A 43 3.14 6.78 5.48
CA CYS A 43 4.38 6.14 5.06
C CYS A 43 5.41 6.19 6.19
N ILE A 44 5.65 5.04 6.82
CA ILE A 44 6.62 4.90 7.92
C ILE A 44 7.89 4.26 7.37
N PRO A 45 9.02 4.98 7.28
CA PRO A 45 10.29 4.39 6.89
C PRO A 45 10.83 3.52 8.03
N THR A 46 11.02 2.22 7.76
CA THR A 46 11.62 1.28 8.72
C THR A 46 12.87 0.63 8.14
N THR A 47 13.69 0.01 8.99
CA THR A 47 14.94 -0.67 8.59
C THR A 47 14.72 -1.77 7.55
N SER A 48 13.51 -2.34 7.47
CA SER A 48 13.15 -3.39 6.51
C SER A 48 12.42 -2.86 5.26
N GLY A 49 12.20 -1.54 5.16
CA GLY A 49 11.53 -0.89 4.05
C GLY A 49 10.44 0.08 4.48
N THR A 50 9.72 0.63 3.51
CA THR A 50 8.60 1.55 3.75
C THR A 50 7.35 0.76 4.15
N LEU A 51 6.86 1.00 5.36
CA LEU A 51 5.56 0.52 5.84
C LEU A 51 4.48 1.53 5.45
N LEU A 52 3.37 1.05 4.90
CA LEU A 52 2.17 1.81 4.61
C LEU A 52 1.13 1.45 5.66
N ARG A 53 0.78 2.38 6.53
CA ARG A 53 -0.26 2.23 7.55
C ARG A 53 -1.52 2.94 7.09
N PHE A 54 -2.66 2.27 7.13
CA PHE A 54 -3.93 2.88 6.80
C PHE A 54 -4.28 3.95 7.85
N THR A 55 -4.61 5.18 7.40
CA THR A 55 -5.13 6.21 8.30
C THR A 55 -6.65 6.06 8.39
N GLU A 56 -7.17 5.70 9.57
CA GLU A 56 -8.61 5.77 9.84
C GLU A 56 -8.96 7.22 10.17
N THR A 57 -9.20 8.02 9.14
CA THR A 57 -9.93 9.28 9.28
C THR A 57 -11.41 9.01 9.43
#